data_AF-A0A838TA60-F1
#
_entry.id   AF-A0A838TA60-F1
#
_cell.length_a   1.000
_cell.length_b   1.000
_cell.length_c   1.000
_cell.angle_alpha   90.00
_cell.angle_beta   90.00
_cell.angle_gamma   90.00
#
_symmetry.space_group_name_H-M   'P 1'
#
loop_
_entity.id
_entity.type
_entity.pdbx_description
1 polymer ?
#
loop_
_entity_poly.entity_id
_entity_poly.type
_entity_poly.pdbx_seq_one_letter_code
_entity_poly.pdbx_strand_id
1 'polypeptide(L)'
;MIIVLSAVSFRGSAPDAVKYQYRQFTSIESIIPGGAGRSRIIESTTDGQDISKDLINIYSLGGINFKNIASNDALVVSTLNQYSSDGWELYSVSTGVQSPNSNNSQGIYMSRYLFRKPV
;
A
#
# COMPACT_ATOMS: atom_id res chain seq x y z
N MET A 1 -1.16 70.85 -1.40
CA MET A 1 -0.47 69.67 -0.80
C MET A 1 -1.16 68.43 -1.35
N ILE A 2 -0.55 67.74 -2.33
CA ILE A 2 -1.14 66.56 -2.97
C ILE A 2 -0.56 65.34 -2.25
N ILE A 3 -1.41 64.59 -1.57
CA ILE A 3 -1.02 63.34 -0.90
C ILE A 3 -1.08 62.23 -1.96
N VAL A 4 0.09 61.77 -2.40
CA VAL A 4 0.23 60.58 -3.23
C VAL A 4 0.17 59.36 -2.31
N LEU A 5 -0.94 58.63 -2.35
CA LEU A 5 -1.11 57.40 -1.58
C LEU A 5 -0.52 56.22 -2.39
N SER A 6 0.71 55.84 -2.05
CA SER A 6 1.41 54.69 -2.63
C SER A 6 0.76 53.39 -2.15
N ALA A 7 -0.02 52.73 -3.01
CA ALA A 7 -0.55 51.40 -2.73
C ALA A 7 0.54 50.34 -2.92
N VAL A 8 1.23 49.95 -1.85
CA VAL A 8 2.13 48.78 -1.86
C VAL A 8 1.26 47.53 -1.81
N SER A 9 1.09 46.86 -2.95
CA SER A 9 0.43 45.56 -3.02
C SER A 9 1.38 44.47 -2.56
N PHE A 10 1.20 43.94 -1.35
CA PHE A 10 1.80 42.68 -0.93
C PHE A 10 1.08 41.53 -1.64
N ARG A 11 1.61 41.08 -2.79
CA ARG A 11 1.31 39.74 -3.30
C ARG A 11 2.28 38.79 -2.62
N GLY A 12 1.87 38.19 -1.50
CA GLY A 12 2.59 37.03 -0.98
C GLY A 12 2.61 35.96 -2.07
N SER A 13 3.80 35.50 -2.46
CA SER A 13 3.95 34.33 -3.32
C SER A 13 3.19 33.18 -2.66
N ALA A 14 2.24 32.57 -3.37
CA ALA A 14 1.64 31.34 -2.88
C ALA A 14 2.77 30.33 -2.68
N PRO A 15 2.80 29.58 -1.55
CA PRO A 15 3.80 28.55 -1.36
C PRO A 15 3.74 27.54 -2.52
N ASP A 16 4.90 27.16 -3.03
CA ASP A 16 4.99 26.18 -4.12
C ASP A 16 4.31 24.88 -3.70
N ALA A 17 3.53 24.30 -4.61
CA ALA A 17 2.88 23.02 -4.38
C ALA A 17 3.95 21.93 -4.20
N VAL A 18 3.93 21.26 -3.04
CA VAL A 18 4.83 20.14 -2.75
C VAL A 18 4.57 19.01 -3.74
N LYS A 19 5.63 18.57 -4.41
CA LYS A 19 5.59 17.42 -5.32
C LYS A 19 5.90 16.14 -4.53
N TYR A 20 5.36 15.01 -4.97
CA TYR A 20 5.56 13.72 -4.32
C TYR A 20 5.97 12.65 -5.33
N GLN A 21 6.82 11.74 -4.88
CA GLN A 21 7.01 10.42 -5.49
C GLN A 21 6.19 9.39 -4.72
N TYR A 22 5.82 8.31 -5.41
CA TYR A 22 4.93 7.28 -4.88
C TYR A 22 5.56 5.89 -4.98
N ARG A 23 5.18 5.04 -4.05
CA ARG A 23 5.51 3.61 -3.99
C ARG A 23 4.27 2.85 -3.57
N GLN A 24 4.07 1.66 -4.12
CA GLN A 24 3.00 0.78 -3.71
C GLN A 24 3.52 -0.54 -3.18
N PHE A 25 3.02 -0.94 -2.02
CA PHE A 25 3.17 -2.29 -1.46
C PHE A 25 1.81 -2.98 -1.53
N THR A 26 1.77 -4.19 -2.11
CA THR A 26 0.53 -4.94 -2.32
C THR A 26 0.68 -6.32 -1.71
N SER A 27 -0.15 -6.68 -0.74
CA SER A 27 -0.31 -8.06 -0.30
C SER A 27 -1.43 -8.73 -1.08
N ILE A 28 -1.17 -9.93 -1.59
CA ILE A 28 -2.15 -10.78 -2.28
C ILE A 28 -2.19 -12.11 -1.54
N GLU A 29 -3.32 -12.44 -0.95
CA GLU A 29 -3.52 -13.64 -0.15
C GLU A 29 -4.62 -14.51 -0.78
N SER A 30 -4.21 -15.69 -1.22
CA SER A 30 -5.09 -16.64 -1.89
C SER A 30 -5.84 -17.50 -0.88
N ILE A 31 -7.14 -17.63 -1.07
CA ILE A 31 -7.99 -18.64 -0.44
C ILE A 31 -8.15 -19.75 -1.47
N ILE A 32 -7.38 -20.82 -1.35
CA ILE A 32 -7.54 -22.01 -2.20
C ILE A 32 -7.61 -23.23 -1.28
N PRO A 33 -8.68 -24.04 -1.36
CA PRO A 33 -8.77 -25.30 -0.62
C PRO A 33 -7.58 -26.20 -0.96
N GLY A 34 -7.02 -26.87 0.05
CA GLY A 34 -5.82 -27.70 -0.14
C GLY A 34 -4.50 -26.92 -0.17
N GLY A 35 -4.52 -25.59 0.00
CA GLY A 35 -3.30 -24.81 0.22
C GLY A 35 -2.39 -24.69 -1.01
N ALA A 36 -2.94 -24.75 -2.23
CA ALA A 36 -2.21 -24.52 -3.47
C ALA A 36 -2.09 -23.03 -3.87
N GLY A 37 -2.56 -22.12 -3.00
CA GLY A 37 -2.46 -20.67 -3.19
C GLY A 37 -1.03 -20.18 -3.33
N ARG A 38 -0.82 -19.15 -4.16
CA ARG A 38 0.48 -18.48 -4.34
C ARG A 38 0.40 -17.04 -3.84
N SER A 39 0.13 -16.92 -2.55
CA SER A 39 0.08 -15.65 -1.84
C SER A 39 1.45 -14.95 -1.91
N ARG A 40 1.47 -13.66 -2.17
CA ARG A 40 2.71 -12.90 -2.40
C ARG A 40 2.55 -11.42 -2.10
N ILE A 41 3.68 -10.78 -1.86
CA ILE A 41 3.82 -9.33 -1.83
C ILE A 41 4.40 -8.85 -3.17
N ILE A 42 3.83 -7.77 -3.69
CA ILE A 42 4.36 -7.03 -4.84
C ILE A 42 4.69 -5.62 -4.41
N GLU A 43 5.90 -5.18 -4.73
CA GLU A 43 6.33 -3.80 -4.55
C GLU A 43 6.43 -3.12 -5.91
N SER A 44 6.01 -1.86 -6.00
CA SER A 44 6.02 -1.10 -7.25
C SER A 44 6.49 0.32 -6.99
N THR A 45 7.46 0.77 -7.78
CA THR A 45 8.00 2.13 -7.79
C THR A 45 7.99 2.68 -9.20
N THR A 46 8.43 3.93 -9.38
CA THR A 46 8.62 4.54 -10.70
C THR A 46 9.58 3.74 -11.59
N ASP A 47 10.56 3.07 -11.00
CA ASP A 47 11.63 2.37 -11.72
C ASP A 47 11.26 0.92 -12.10
N GLY A 48 10.12 0.41 -11.64
CA GLY A 48 9.64 -0.93 -11.97
C GLY A 48 8.83 -1.60 -10.87
N GLN A 49 8.53 -2.88 -11.09
CA GLN A 49 7.90 -3.75 -10.09
C GLN A 49 8.89 -4.81 -9.64
N ASP A 50 8.94 -5.07 -8.34
CA ASP A 50 9.72 -6.15 -7.77
C ASP A 50 8.81 -7.11 -7.00
N ILE A 51 8.98 -8.41 -7.23
CA ILE A 51 8.24 -9.44 -6.48
C ILE A 51 9.06 -9.67 -5.20
N SER A 52 8.63 -9.01 -4.13
CA SER A 52 9.46 -8.82 -2.95
C SER A 52 9.51 -10.05 -2.04
N LYS A 53 8.35 -10.61 -1.67
CA LYS A 53 8.26 -11.65 -0.60
C LYS A 53 7.10 -12.61 -0.83
N ASP A 54 7.34 -13.89 -0.56
CA ASP A 54 6.28 -14.90 -0.53
C ASP A 54 5.47 -14.81 0.77
N LEU A 55 4.16 -14.99 0.66
CA LEU A 55 3.26 -15.12 1.81
C LEU A 55 2.80 -16.58 1.93
N ILE A 56 2.52 -17.02 3.16
CA ILE A 56 2.05 -18.39 3.40
C ILE A 56 0.53 -18.46 3.41
N ASN A 57 -0.01 -19.64 3.10
CA ASN A 57 -1.45 -19.79 2.85
C ASN A 57 -2.30 -19.66 4.11
N ILE A 58 -3.27 -18.75 4.09
CA ILE A 58 -4.16 -18.48 5.22
C ILE A 58 -5.36 -19.43 5.30
N TYR A 59 -5.53 -20.30 4.28
CA TYR A 59 -6.64 -21.24 4.20
C TYR A 59 -6.19 -22.64 3.78
N SER A 60 -6.85 -23.66 4.31
CA SER A 60 -6.58 -25.07 4.07
C SER A 60 -7.88 -25.89 4.06
N LEU A 61 -7.80 -27.22 3.87
CA LEU A 61 -8.97 -28.09 3.99
C LEU A 61 -9.61 -28.07 5.40
N GLY A 62 -8.80 -27.81 6.44
CA GLY A 62 -9.28 -27.68 7.81
C GLY A 62 -9.84 -26.29 8.16
N GLY A 63 -9.92 -25.38 7.18
CA GLY A 63 -10.35 -24.00 7.36
C GLY A 63 -9.17 -23.03 7.51
N ILE A 64 -9.40 -21.96 8.28
CA ILE A 64 -8.50 -20.81 8.44
C ILE A 64 -7.25 -21.20 9.22
N ASN A 65 -6.08 -20.78 8.73
CA ASN A 65 -4.80 -20.95 9.42
C ASN A 65 -4.36 -19.63 10.08
N PHE A 66 -4.76 -19.45 11.34
CA PHE A 66 -4.45 -18.24 12.12
C PHE A 66 -2.95 -18.00 12.37
N LYS A 67 -2.14 -19.06 12.44
CA LYS A 67 -0.68 -18.91 12.58
C LYS A 67 -0.06 -18.33 11.32
N ASN A 68 -0.56 -18.75 10.15
CA ASN A 68 -0.12 -18.23 8.87
C ASN A 68 -0.54 -16.77 8.70
N ILE A 69 -1.75 -16.40 9.11
CA ILE A 69 -2.22 -15.00 9.16
C ILE A 69 -1.26 -14.16 10.01
N ALA A 70 -1.00 -14.57 11.27
CA ALA A 70 -0.13 -13.80 12.16
C ALA A 70 1.31 -13.65 11.59
N SER A 71 1.80 -14.66 10.88
CA SER A 71 3.12 -14.61 10.22
C SER A 71 3.13 -13.66 9.03
N ASN A 72 2.08 -13.68 8.19
CA ASN A 72 1.90 -12.72 7.09
C ASN A 72 1.76 -11.29 7.62
N ASP A 73 0.99 -11.08 8.69
CA ASP A 73 0.80 -9.78 9.35
C ASP A 73 2.13 -9.22 9.85
N ALA A 74 2.99 -10.05 10.46
CA ALA A 74 4.31 -9.62 10.88
C ALA A 74 5.20 -9.15 9.70
N LEU A 75 5.09 -9.80 8.54
CA LEU A 75 5.78 -9.37 7.31
C LEU A 75 5.23 -8.04 6.77
N VAL A 76 3.92 -7.85 6.82
CA VAL A 76 3.29 -6.56 6.45
C VAL A 76 3.79 -5.47 7.40
N VAL A 77 3.62 -5.64 8.71
CA VAL A 77 3.99 -4.65 9.73
C VAL A 77 5.47 -4.28 9.66
N SER A 78 6.37 -5.27 9.54
CA SER A 78 7.79 -5.00 9.39
C SER A 78 8.11 -4.19 8.12
N THR A 79 7.40 -4.42 7.02
CA THR A 79 7.56 -3.65 5.78
C THR A 79 7.02 -2.22 5.93
N LEU A 80 5.88 -2.02 6.58
CA LEU A 80 5.35 -0.68 6.88
C LEU A 80 6.33 0.12 7.74
N ASN A 81 6.88 -0.50 8.78
CA ASN A 81 7.88 0.12 9.66
C ASN A 81 9.18 0.45 8.94
N GLN A 82 9.64 -0.44 8.05
CA GLN A 82 10.82 -0.19 7.21
C GLN A 82 10.61 1.06 6.36
N TYR A 83 9.51 1.14 5.62
CA TYR A 83 9.24 2.29 4.76
C TYR A 83 9.05 3.58 5.54
N SER A 84 8.40 3.51 6.70
CA SER A 84 8.32 4.65 7.61
C SER A 84 9.71 5.13 8.03
N SER A 85 10.64 4.21 8.31
CA SER A 85 12.03 4.53 8.68
C SER A 85 12.82 5.10 7.50
N ASP A 86 12.51 4.68 6.27
CA ASP A 86 13.09 5.20 5.02
C ASP A 86 12.53 6.58 4.61
N GLY A 87 11.63 7.15 5.42
CA GLY A 87 11.04 8.47 5.23
C GLY A 87 9.82 8.49 4.29
N TRP A 88 9.18 7.34 4.06
CA TRP A 88 7.91 7.26 3.35
C TRP A 88 6.73 7.44 4.30
N GLU A 89 5.76 8.23 3.89
CA GLU A 89 4.47 8.38 4.57
C GLU A 89 3.48 7.37 3.99
N LEU A 90 2.81 6.59 4.86
CA LEU A 90 1.65 5.80 4.45
C LEU A 90 0.49 6.76 4.14
N TYR A 91 0.17 6.91 2.86
CA TYR A 91 -0.81 7.88 2.39
C TYR A 91 -2.22 7.29 2.30
N SER A 92 -2.34 6.05 1.84
CA SER A 92 -3.64 5.40 1.68
C SER A 92 -3.52 3.88 1.77
N VAL A 93 -4.57 3.24 2.27
CA VAL A 93 -4.74 1.79 2.26
C VAL A 93 -6.06 1.48 1.56
N SER A 94 -6.03 0.58 0.59
CA SER A 94 -7.22 0.07 -0.08
C SER A 94 -7.23 -1.45 -0.02
N THR A 95 -8.38 -2.03 0.30
CA THR A 95 -8.55 -3.48 0.39
C THR A 95 -9.62 -3.94 -0.59
N GLY A 96 -9.51 -5.19 -1.03
CA GLY A 96 -10.47 -5.81 -1.93
C GLY A 96 -10.53 -7.31 -1.70
N VAL A 97 -11.72 -7.86 -1.88
CA VAL A 97 -11.97 -9.31 -1.85
C VAL A 97 -12.60 -9.68 -3.18
N GLN A 98 -12.11 -10.74 -3.80
CA GLN A 98 -12.73 -11.28 -5.00
C GLN A 98 -12.86 -12.78 -4.92
N SER A 99 -14.03 -13.29 -5.30
CA SER A 99 -14.24 -14.72 -5.58
C SER A 99 -14.61 -14.86 -7.05
N PRO A 100 -13.73 -15.42 -7.89
CA PRO A 100 -13.94 -15.44 -9.34
C PRO A 100 -15.05 -16.37 -9.81
N ASN A 101 -15.68 -17.15 -8.93
CA ASN A 101 -16.80 -18.02 -9.26
C ASN A 101 -17.73 -18.19 -8.05
N SER A 102 -19.03 -18.38 -8.29
CA SER A 102 -20.02 -18.65 -7.24
C SER A 102 -19.96 -20.08 -6.71
N ASN A 103 -19.30 -20.98 -7.43
CA ASN A 103 -19.37 -22.42 -7.22
C ASN A 103 -18.07 -23.05 -6.69
N ASN A 104 -16.92 -22.36 -6.73
CA ASN A 104 -15.68 -22.85 -6.14
C ASN A 104 -15.33 -22.02 -4.91
N SER A 105 -14.77 -22.70 -3.91
CA SER A 105 -14.30 -22.11 -2.65
C SER A 105 -12.99 -21.34 -2.81
N GLN A 106 -12.78 -20.68 -3.97
CA GLN A 106 -11.58 -19.89 -4.27
C GLN A 106 -11.85 -18.41 -4.08
N GLY A 107 -10.85 -17.71 -3.55
CA GLY A 107 -10.92 -16.27 -3.38
C GLY A 107 -9.54 -15.65 -3.24
N ILE A 108 -9.50 -14.33 -3.35
CA ILE A 108 -8.30 -13.54 -3.16
C ILE A 108 -8.67 -12.38 -2.24
N TYR A 109 -7.88 -12.22 -1.18
CA TYR A 109 -7.78 -10.98 -0.43
C TYR A 109 -6.61 -10.18 -0.98
N MET A 110 -6.82 -8.90 -1.23
CA MET A 110 -5.78 -8.00 -1.70
C MET A 110 -5.80 -6.71 -0.89
N SER A 111 -4.65 -6.30 -0.37
CA SER A 111 -4.47 -5.01 0.29
C SER A 111 -3.36 -4.23 -0.40
N ARG A 112 -3.62 -2.98 -0.75
CA ARG A 112 -2.69 -2.06 -1.39
C ARG A 112 -2.43 -0.89 -0.46
N TYR A 113 -1.16 -0.67 -0.17
CA TYR A 113 -0.65 0.35 0.71
C TYR A 113 0.13 1.33 -0.17
N LEU A 114 -0.44 2.51 -0.35
CA LEU A 114 0.15 3.58 -1.13
C LEU A 114 0.98 4.48 -0.21
N PHE A 115 2.26 4.57 -0.53
CA PHE A 115 3.21 5.42 0.16
C PHE A 115 3.56 6.62 -0.70
N ARG A 116 3.84 7.75 -0.05
CA ARG A 116 4.36 8.94 -0.71
C ARG A 116 5.53 9.54 0.05
N LYS A 117 6.39 10.27 -0.66
CA LYS A 117 7.51 11.00 -0.11
C LYS A 117 7.69 12.29 -0.90
N PRO A 118 7.90 13.46 -0.28
CA PRO A 118 8.19 14.69 -1.00
C PRO A 118 9.40 14.53 -1.93
N VAL A 119 9.37 15.18 -3.10
CA VAL A 119 10.52 15.29 -4.02
C VAL A 119 11.07 16.70 -4.06
#